data_AF-K7GI91-F1
#
_entry.id   AF-K7GI91-F1
#
_cell.length_a   1.000
_cell.length_b   1.000
_cell.length_c   1.000
_cell.angle_alpha   90.00
_cell.angle_beta   90.00
_cell.angle_gamma   90.00
#
_symmetry.space_group_name_H-M   'P 1'
#
loop_
_entity.id
_entity.type
_entity.pdbx_description
1 polymer ?
#
loop_
_entity_poly.entity_id
_entity_poly.type
_entity_poly.pdbx_seq_one_letter_code
_entity_poly.pdbx_strand_id
1 'polypeptide(L)'
;MSCQRSYTTAEKLKVVRYAQAHGNRAASHEFDDIAESNIRLWRRQKEHLQALPRMKMAKRGKGAAYPELEAKLNEWIEERRQQGSGVSIAEVRMKALTIAKTCTNIARFKASYGWGDQFMNRHGLLVRHQTTIVQKLPMVSDTKLLQFQKKGFLKCSIFNTMDGSEDDALWMDPRDNKSAEGELPECEEDNDLYYLD
;
A
#
# COMPACT_ATOMS: atom_id res chain seq x y z
N MET A 1 17.78 -10.60 28.21
CA MET A 1 16.70 -9.95 27.42
C MET A 1 16.39 -10.83 26.22
N SER A 2 15.25 -11.51 26.18
CA SER A 2 14.86 -12.27 24.99
C SER A 2 14.28 -11.31 23.96
N CYS A 3 14.96 -11.14 22.83
CA CYS A 3 14.41 -10.36 21.71
C CYS A 3 13.28 -11.19 21.06
N GLN A 4 12.04 -10.73 21.19
CA GLN A 4 10.92 -11.41 20.54
C GLN A 4 10.96 -11.08 19.05
N ARG A 5 11.25 -12.07 18.21
CA ARG A 5 11.32 -11.89 16.74
C ARG A 5 9.93 -11.71 16.14
N SER A 6 9.86 -10.86 15.11
CA SER A 6 8.64 -10.60 14.32
C SER A 6 8.74 -11.35 13.00
N TYR A 7 7.69 -12.06 12.59
CA TYR A 7 7.64 -12.77 11.31
C TYR A 7 6.55 -12.22 10.41
N THR A 8 6.87 -12.09 9.12
CA THR A 8 5.94 -11.67 8.06
C THR A 8 4.87 -12.74 7.84
N THR A 9 3.70 -12.34 7.32
CA THR A 9 2.67 -13.30 6.92
C THR A 9 3.18 -14.24 5.81
N ALA A 10 4.01 -13.73 4.90
CA ALA A 10 4.65 -14.52 3.85
C ALA A 10 5.54 -15.64 4.41
N GLU A 11 6.43 -15.31 5.36
CA GLU A 11 7.32 -16.28 6.01
C GLU A 11 6.50 -17.32 6.79
N LYS A 12 5.50 -16.89 7.55
CA LYS A 12 4.61 -17.80 8.28
C LYS A 12 3.93 -18.78 7.33
N LEU A 13 3.44 -18.30 6.18
CA LEU A 13 2.81 -19.16 5.17
C LEU A 13 3.81 -20.12 4.51
N LYS A 14 5.05 -19.68 4.23
CA LYS A 14 6.12 -20.54 3.70
C LYS A 14 6.40 -21.70 4.67
N VAL A 15 6.56 -21.39 5.95
CA VAL A 15 6.84 -22.37 7.01
C VAL A 15 5.65 -23.31 7.18
N VAL A 16 4.41 -22.81 7.16
CA VAL A 16 3.21 -23.64 7.24
C VAL A 16 3.11 -24.59 6.05
N ARG A 17 3.40 -24.15 4.82
CA ARG A 17 3.40 -25.02 3.63
C ARG A 17 4.42 -26.16 3.78
N TYR A 18 5.64 -25.83 4.20
CA TYR A 18 6.68 -26.83 4.41
C TYR A 18 6.30 -27.81 5.53
N ALA A 19 5.77 -27.32 6.65
CA ALA A 19 5.32 -28.15 7.78
C ALA A 19 4.13 -29.06 7.45
N GLN A 20 3.31 -28.70 6.45
CA GLN A 20 2.24 -29.56 5.94
C GLN A 20 2.78 -30.72 5.10
N ALA A 21 3.91 -30.53 4.40
CA ALA A 21 4.54 -31.56 3.58
C ALA A 21 5.48 -32.48 4.39
N HIS A 22 6.29 -31.92 5.30
CA HIS A 22 7.38 -32.65 5.98
C HIS A 22 7.15 -32.84 7.49
N GLY A 23 6.12 -32.23 8.06
CA GLY A 23 5.84 -32.25 9.50
C GLY A 23 6.48 -31.09 10.29
N ASN A 24 6.04 -30.92 11.54
CA ASN A 24 6.44 -29.75 12.35
C ASN A 24 7.89 -29.79 12.82
N ARG A 25 8.39 -30.97 13.20
CA ARG A 25 9.77 -31.12 13.67
C ARG A 25 10.77 -30.86 12.55
N ALA A 26 10.54 -31.44 11.37
CA ALA A 26 11.34 -31.16 10.17
C ALA A 26 11.34 -29.66 9.83
N ALA A 27 10.17 -29.01 9.89
CA ALA A 27 10.08 -27.57 9.68
C ALA A 27 10.86 -26.74 10.72
N SER A 28 10.90 -27.18 11.98
CA SER A 28 11.68 -26.48 13.01
C SER A 28 13.18 -26.56 12.77
N HIS A 29 13.66 -27.64 12.14
CA HIS A 29 15.08 -27.81 11.76
C HIS A 29 15.41 -27.10 10.45
N GLU A 30 14.52 -27.12 9.45
CA GLU A 30 14.72 -26.37 8.20
C GLU A 30 14.76 -24.85 8.44
N PHE A 31 13.92 -24.38 9.34
CA PHE A 31 13.83 -22.98 9.73
C PHE A 31 14.34 -22.79 11.15
N ASP A 32 15.62 -23.10 11.42
CA ASP A 32 16.28 -23.10 12.75
C ASP A 32 15.90 -21.91 13.67
N ASP A 33 15.55 -20.78 13.08
CA ASP A 33 15.08 -19.58 13.77
C ASP A 33 13.66 -19.65 14.34
N ILE A 34 12.89 -20.71 14.06
CA ILE A 34 11.45 -20.80 14.33
C ILE A 34 11.14 -22.01 15.22
N ALA A 35 10.82 -21.72 16.48
CA ALA A 35 10.39 -22.74 17.43
C ALA A 35 9.15 -23.50 16.94
N GLU A 36 9.14 -24.82 17.14
CA GLU A 36 8.01 -25.71 16.78
C GLU A 36 6.65 -25.23 17.32
N SER A 37 6.65 -24.60 18.51
CA SER A 37 5.44 -24.01 19.11
C SER A 37 4.79 -22.93 18.23
N ASN A 38 5.60 -22.09 17.56
CA ASN A 38 5.12 -21.10 16.60
C ASN A 38 4.55 -21.77 15.35
N ILE A 39 5.21 -22.81 14.85
CA ILE A 39 4.77 -23.56 13.67
C ILE A 39 3.38 -24.18 13.93
N ARG A 40 3.19 -24.81 15.09
CA ARG A 40 1.88 -25.35 15.51
C ARG A 40 0.81 -24.27 15.62
N LEU A 41 1.16 -23.09 16.17
CA LEU A 41 0.24 -21.95 16.25
C LEU A 41 -0.17 -21.44 14.86
N TRP A 42 0.80 -21.24 13.96
CA TRP A 42 0.52 -20.73 12.61
C TRP A 42 -0.25 -21.72 11.76
N ARG A 43 -0.04 -23.03 11.94
CA ARG A 43 -0.89 -24.06 11.31
C ARG A 43 -2.35 -23.95 11.72
N ARG A 44 -2.65 -23.75 13.02
CA ARG A 44 -4.02 -23.49 13.49
C ARG A 44 -4.61 -22.20 12.92
N GLN A 45 -3.79 -21.18 12.74
CA GLN A 45 -4.20 -19.87 12.21
C GLN A 45 -4.05 -19.76 10.68
N LYS A 46 -3.90 -20.87 9.94
CA LYS A 46 -3.57 -20.86 8.51
C LYS A 46 -4.55 -20.04 7.68
N GLU A 47 -5.84 -20.28 7.84
CA GLU A 47 -6.90 -19.57 7.10
C GLU A 47 -6.83 -18.06 7.33
N HIS A 48 -6.65 -17.67 8.59
CA HIS A 48 -6.50 -16.29 8.97
C HIS A 48 -5.20 -15.65 8.43
N LEU A 49 -4.09 -16.40 8.35
CA LEU A 49 -2.85 -15.95 7.71
C LEU A 49 -3.02 -15.77 6.20
N GLN A 50 -3.85 -16.58 5.53
CA GLN A 50 -4.14 -16.42 4.10
C GLN A 50 -4.96 -15.17 3.80
N ALA A 51 -5.85 -14.76 4.71
CA ALA A 51 -6.63 -13.54 4.57
C ALA A 51 -5.81 -12.24 4.82
N LEU A 52 -4.60 -12.36 5.39
CA LEU A 52 -3.77 -11.21 5.73
C LEU A 52 -2.89 -10.76 4.55
N PRO A 53 -2.57 -9.45 4.45
CA PRO A 53 -1.60 -8.97 3.48
C PRO A 53 -0.22 -9.61 3.67
N ARG A 54 0.47 -9.90 2.57
CA ARG A 54 1.78 -10.58 2.52
C ARG A 54 2.81 -10.05 3.53
N MET A 55 2.91 -8.73 3.67
CA MET A 55 3.90 -8.06 4.54
C MET A 55 3.39 -7.76 5.96
N LYS A 56 2.20 -8.21 6.35
CA LYS A 56 1.69 -7.96 7.70
C LYS A 56 2.42 -8.86 8.71
N MET A 57 2.96 -8.29 9.79
CA MET A 57 3.70 -9.06 10.80
C MET A 57 2.80 -9.60 11.91
N ALA A 58 1.83 -8.79 12.33
CA ALA A 58 0.85 -9.15 13.35
C ALA A 58 -0.41 -8.31 13.16
N LYS A 59 -1.54 -8.84 13.63
CA LYS A 59 -2.73 -8.01 13.86
C LYS A 59 -2.51 -7.20 15.12
N ARG A 60 -1.85 -6.05 14.96
CA ARG A 60 -1.74 -5.02 15.99
C ARG A 60 -2.95 -4.08 15.85
N GLY A 61 -3.60 -3.78 16.97
CA GLY A 61 -4.75 -2.90 17.04
C GLY A 61 -5.86 -3.47 17.90
N LYS A 62 -6.50 -2.61 18.70
CA LYS A 62 -7.70 -2.97 19.45
C LYS A 62 -8.89 -3.00 18.49
N GLY A 63 -9.70 -4.05 18.54
CA GLY A 63 -10.96 -4.13 17.79
C GLY A 63 -11.93 -3.00 18.16
N ALA A 64 -13.01 -2.89 17.40
CA ALA A 64 -14.13 -2.00 17.73
C ALA A 64 -14.63 -2.31 19.15
N ALA A 65 -14.61 -1.31 20.04
CA ALA A 65 -15.13 -1.47 21.40
C ALA A 65 -16.66 -1.60 21.40
N TYR A 66 -17.31 -1.04 20.38
CA TYR A 66 -18.77 -1.00 20.25
C TYR A 66 -19.16 -1.39 18.82
N PRO A 67 -19.03 -2.69 18.43
CA PRO A 67 -19.23 -3.12 17.05
C PRO A 67 -20.65 -2.85 16.53
N GLU A 68 -21.70 -3.03 17.36
CA GLU A 68 -23.09 -2.76 16.97
C GLU A 68 -23.36 -1.28 16.71
N LEU A 69 -22.78 -0.40 17.53
CA LEU A 69 -22.86 1.06 17.35
C LEU A 69 -22.15 1.47 16.06
N GLU A 70 -20.97 0.91 15.81
CA GLU A 70 -20.19 1.20 14.61
C GLU A 70 -20.88 0.71 13.34
N ALA A 71 -21.57 -0.43 13.38
CA ALA A 71 -22.34 -0.96 12.24
C ALA A 71 -23.49 -0.02 11.84
N LYS A 72 -24.32 0.41 12.79
CA LYS A 72 -25.41 1.38 12.53
C LYS A 72 -24.88 2.73 12.04
N LEU A 73 -23.72 3.15 12.55
CA LEU A 73 -23.10 4.39 12.14
C LEU A 73 -22.55 4.32 10.71
N ASN A 74 -21.98 3.18 10.32
CA ASN A 74 -21.54 2.96 8.94
C ASN A 74 -22.70 2.96 7.95
N GLU A 75 -23.80 2.26 8.25
CA GLU A 75 -24.99 2.25 7.40
C GLU A 75 -25.49 3.69 7.13
N TRP A 76 -25.55 4.51 8.17
CA TRP A 76 -25.89 5.93 8.03
C TRP A 76 -24.87 6.72 7.18
N ILE A 77 -23.56 6.43 7.28
CA ILE A 77 -22.55 7.09 6.45
C ILE A 77 -22.67 6.66 4.98
N GLU A 78 -22.95 5.39 4.72
CA GLU A 78 -23.15 4.84 3.37
C GLU A 78 -24.36 5.48 2.70
N GLU A 79 -25.48 5.61 3.42
CA GLU A 79 -26.67 6.32 2.95
C GLU A 79 -26.36 7.78 2.56
N ARG A 80 -25.62 8.49 3.41
CA ARG A 80 -25.20 9.88 3.13
C ARG A 80 -24.29 9.99 1.91
N ARG A 81 -23.40 9.02 1.72
CA ARG A 81 -22.52 8.93 0.54
C ARG A 81 -23.31 8.66 -0.75
N GLN A 82 -24.33 7.80 -0.69
CA GLN A 82 -25.21 7.55 -1.84
C GLN A 82 -25.99 8.81 -2.24
N GLN A 83 -26.37 9.64 -1.26
CA GLN A 83 -26.99 10.95 -1.49
C GLN A 83 -26.01 12.03 -1.97
N GLY A 84 -24.73 11.70 -2.20
CA GLY A 84 -23.70 12.64 -2.63
C GLY A 84 -23.27 13.66 -1.57
N SER A 85 -23.69 13.47 -0.31
CA SER A 85 -23.35 14.35 0.81
C SER A 85 -22.09 13.86 1.53
N GLY A 86 -21.08 14.72 1.63
CA GLY A 86 -19.94 14.47 2.51
C GLY A 86 -20.35 14.50 3.98
N VAL A 87 -19.70 13.69 4.82
CA VAL A 87 -19.90 13.67 6.27
C VAL A 87 -18.59 14.01 6.95
N SER A 88 -18.62 15.03 7.82
CA SER A 88 -17.49 15.44 8.66
C SER A 88 -17.35 14.54 9.89
N ILE A 89 -16.14 14.44 10.43
CA ILE A 89 -15.88 13.67 11.67
C ILE A 89 -16.70 14.18 12.87
N ALA A 90 -17.01 15.48 12.91
CA ALA A 90 -17.86 16.06 13.94
C ALA A 90 -19.30 15.54 13.85
N GLU A 91 -19.87 15.48 12.65
CA GLU A 91 -21.20 14.93 12.41
C GLU A 91 -21.27 13.44 12.75
N VAL A 92 -20.24 12.67 12.37
CA VAL A 92 -20.11 11.25 12.75
C VAL A 92 -20.17 11.08 14.27
N ARG A 93 -19.41 11.89 15.01
CA ARG A 93 -19.39 11.83 16.48
C ARG A 93 -20.74 12.22 17.09
N MET A 94 -21.41 13.24 16.55
CA MET A 94 -22.74 13.64 16.99
C MET A 94 -23.76 12.53 16.74
N LYS A 95 -23.76 11.93 15.55
CA LYS A 95 -24.63 10.80 15.23
C LYS A 95 -24.35 9.60 16.14
N ALA A 96 -23.08 9.29 16.41
CA ALA A 96 -22.71 8.22 17.34
C ALA A 96 -23.31 8.43 18.75
N LEU A 97 -23.32 9.66 19.26
CA LEU A 97 -23.97 9.98 20.54
C LEU A 97 -25.49 9.80 20.47
N THR A 98 -26.13 10.16 19.36
CA THR A 98 -27.58 9.92 19.20
C THR A 98 -27.92 8.44 19.20
N ILE A 99 -27.14 7.61 18.48
CA ILE A 99 -27.34 6.16 18.43
C ILE A 99 -27.04 5.53 19.80
N ALA A 100 -26.03 6.02 20.52
CA ALA A 100 -25.73 5.55 21.87
C ALA A 100 -26.84 5.88 22.88
N LYS A 101 -27.58 6.98 22.70
CA LYS A 101 -28.74 7.31 23.53
C LYS A 101 -29.95 6.41 23.24
N THR A 102 -30.16 6.05 21.98
CA THR A 102 -31.28 5.17 21.59
C THR A 102 -31.02 3.71 21.93
N CYS A 103 -29.75 3.29 21.90
CA CYS A 103 -29.35 1.95 22.31
C CYS A 103 -29.07 1.94 23.82
N THR A 104 -30.02 1.45 24.61
CA THR A 104 -29.99 1.39 26.09
C THR A 104 -28.76 0.68 26.69
N ASN A 105 -27.98 -0.05 25.88
CA ASN A 105 -26.85 -0.87 26.33
C ASN A 105 -25.47 -0.17 26.33
N ILE A 106 -25.39 1.15 26.07
CA ILE A 106 -24.09 1.85 25.94
C ILE A 106 -24.00 3.12 26.81
N ALA A 107 -24.39 3.01 28.08
CA ALA A 107 -24.50 4.13 29.02
C ALA A 107 -23.20 4.94 29.25
N ARG A 108 -22.02 4.36 29.01
CA ARG A 108 -20.71 5.02 29.23
C ARG A 108 -19.96 5.38 27.94
N PHE A 109 -20.64 5.37 26.80
CA PHE A 109 -20.01 5.73 25.53
C PHE A 109 -19.57 7.20 25.50
N LYS A 110 -18.33 7.44 25.09
CA LYS A 110 -17.82 8.78 24.82
C LYS A 110 -17.30 8.86 23.39
N ALA A 111 -17.96 9.67 22.57
CA ALA A 111 -17.49 10.03 21.23
C ALA A 111 -16.31 11.02 21.31
N SER A 112 -15.19 10.60 21.89
CA SER A 112 -13.95 11.40 21.94
C SER A 112 -13.37 11.61 20.54
N TYR A 113 -12.48 12.59 20.40
CA TYR A 113 -11.77 12.82 19.13
C TYR A 113 -11.00 11.55 18.68
N GLY A 114 -10.19 10.98 19.58
CA GLY A 114 -9.44 9.76 19.26
C GLY A 114 -10.31 8.54 18.96
N TRP A 115 -11.52 8.43 19.56
CA TRP A 115 -12.47 7.40 19.16
C TRP A 115 -12.97 7.63 17.72
N GLY A 116 -13.29 8.88 17.37
CA GLY A 116 -13.69 9.26 16.02
C GLY A 116 -12.61 8.94 14.99
N ASP A 117 -11.36 9.29 15.27
CA ASP A 117 -10.23 9.00 14.37
C ASP A 117 -10.04 7.48 14.19
N GLN A 118 -10.11 6.72 15.28
CA GLN A 118 -10.02 5.25 15.22
C GLN A 118 -11.17 4.63 14.43
N PHE A 119 -12.40 5.13 14.62
CA PHE A 119 -13.56 4.71 13.84
C PHE A 119 -13.32 4.95 12.34
N MET A 120 -12.92 6.18 11.96
CA MET A 120 -12.65 6.53 10.57
C MET A 120 -11.56 5.65 9.96
N ASN A 121 -10.46 5.43 10.69
CA ASN A 121 -9.35 4.58 10.25
C ASN A 121 -9.75 3.11 10.09
N ARG A 122 -10.59 2.57 10.97
CA ARG A 122 -11.07 1.18 10.88
C ARG A 122 -11.94 0.93 9.66
N HIS A 123 -12.79 1.90 9.32
CA HIS A 123 -13.76 1.79 8.24
C HIS A 123 -13.25 2.35 6.90
N GLY A 124 -11.95 2.72 6.82
CA GLY A 124 -11.37 3.27 5.60
C GLY A 124 -12.00 4.59 5.16
N LEU A 125 -12.62 5.31 6.09
CA LEU A 125 -13.25 6.59 5.84
C LEU A 125 -12.15 7.65 5.93
N LEU A 126 -11.53 7.99 4.81
CA LEU A 126 -10.54 9.07 4.78
C LEU A 126 -11.22 10.41 4.98
N VAL A 127 -10.68 11.24 5.87
CA VAL A 127 -10.94 12.68 5.87
C VAL A 127 -10.30 13.21 4.58
N ARG A 128 -11.08 13.26 3.49
CA ARG A 128 -10.64 14.05 2.33
C ARG A 128 -10.60 15.49 2.81
N HIS A 129 -9.39 16.02 3.04
CA HIS A 129 -9.18 17.45 2.94
C HIS A 129 -9.73 17.84 1.56
N GLN A 130 -10.64 18.81 1.50
CA GLN A 130 -11.17 19.28 0.24
C GLN A 130 -9.97 19.52 -0.69
N THR A 131 -9.81 18.70 -1.73
CA THR A 131 -9.03 19.15 -2.87
C THR A 131 -9.79 20.35 -3.35
N THR A 132 -9.19 21.53 -3.24
CA THR A 132 -9.74 22.78 -3.73
C THR A 132 -10.45 22.47 -5.03
N ILE A 133 -11.79 22.60 -5.02
CA ILE A 133 -12.61 22.38 -6.20
C ILE A 133 -11.92 23.18 -7.29
N VAL A 134 -11.34 22.51 -8.27
CA VAL A 134 -10.85 23.19 -9.47
C VAL A 134 -12.13 23.72 -10.10
N GLN A 135 -12.42 24.99 -9.82
CA GLN A 135 -13.51 25.71 -10.45
C GLN A 135 -13.26 25.54 -11.95
N LYS A 136 -14.24 25.02 -12.70
CA LYS A 136 -14.12 24.96 -14.16
C LYS A 136 -13.76 26.36 -14.62
N LEU A 137 -12.61 26.48 -15.28
CA LEU A 137 -12.09 27.75 -15.74
C LEU A 137 -13.16 28.39 -16.62
N PRO A 138 -13.68 29.58 -16.29
CA PRO A 138 -14.57 30.28 -17.21
C PRO A 138 -13.78 30.50 -18.50
N MET A 139 -14.34 30.07 -19.63
CA MET A 139 -13.71 30.07 -20.97
C MET A 139 -13.33 31.46 -21.50
N VAL A 140 -13.48 32.51 -20.68
CA VAL A 140 -13.36 33.92 -21.09
C VAL A 140 -12.18 34.57 -20.35
N SER A 141 -11.05 34.57 -21.05
CA SER A 141 -9.95 35.55 -21.06
C SER A 141 -8.93 35.61 -19.90
N ASP A 142 -7.99 34.66 -19.94
CA ASP A 142 -6.52 34.74 -20.03
C ASP A 142 -5.70 35.95 -19.50
N THR A 143 -6.19 37.19 -19.46
CA THR A 143 -5.31 38.33 -19.10
C THR A 143 -4.94 38.33 -17.62
N LYS A 144 -5.88 38.06 -16.73
CA LYS A 144 -5.63 38.02 -15.28
C LYS A 144 -4.83 36.78 -14.87
N LEU A 145 -5.00 35.67 -15.59
CA LEU A 145 -4.29 34.41 -15.35
C LEU A 145 -2.81 34.53 -15.74
N LEU A 146 -2.53 35.13 -16.91
CA LEU A 146 -1.17 35.45 -17.34
C LEU A 146 -0.48 36.43 -16.37
N GLN A 147 -1.23 37.41 -15.84
CA GLN A 147 -0.70 38.36 -14.86
C GLN A 147 -0.34 37.68 -13.53
N PHE A 148 -1.09 36.66 -13.13
CA PHE A 148 -0.83 35.86 -11.93
C PHE A 148 0.37 34.92 -12.12
N GLN A 149 0.47 34.26 -13.28
CA GLN A 149 1.65 33.45 -13.64
C GLN A 149 2.93 34.30 -13.69
N LYS A 150 2.90 35.46 -14.37
CA LYS A 150 4.06 36.36 -14.42
C LYS A 150 4.51 36.85 -13.03
N LYS A 151 3.57 37.17 -12.13
CA LYS A 151 3.93 37.63 -10.78
C LYS A 151 4.35 36.49 -9.84
N GLY A 152 3.85 35.27 -10.05
CA GLY A 152 4.22 34.09 -9.26
C GLY A 152 5.65 33.61 -9.56
N PHE A 153 6.03 33.56 -10.84
CA PHE A 153 7.35 33.06 -11.27
C PHE A 153 8.53 33.98 -10.91
N LEU A 154 8.31 35.30 -10.72
CA LEU A 154 9.37 36.19 -10.26
C LEU A 154 9.71 36.05 -8.76
N LYS A 155 8.91 35.31 -7.98
CA LYS A 155 9.12 35.16 -6.53
C LYS A 155 9.69 33.80 -6.12
N CYS A 156 9.60 32.79 -6.98
CA CYS A 156 10.34 31.54 -6.85
C CYS A 156 11.39 31.50 -7.97
N SER A 157 12.67 31.58 -7.59
CA SER A 157 13.84 31.45 -8.45
C SER A 157 13.91 30.05 -9.09
N ILE A 158 13.04 29.80 -10.06
CA ILE A 158 13.14 28.70 -11.02
C ILE A 158 13.80 29.31 -12.24
N PHE A 159 15.10 29.09 -12.38
CA PHE A 159 15.85 29.50 -13.55
C PHE A 159 15.32 28.71 -14.76
N ASN A 160 14.73 29.40 -15.75
CA ASN A 160 14.56 28.82 -17.07
C ASN A 160 15.93 28.90 -17.78
N THR A 161 16.67 27.78 -17.83
CA THR A 161 17.67 27.58 -18.88
C THR A 161 16.91 27.38 -20.19
N MET A 162 16.66 28.46 -20.91
CA MET A 162 16.36 28.43 -22.34
C MET A 162 17.61 28.95 -23.04
N ASP A 163 18.57 28.06 -23.28
CA ASP A 163 19.57 28.17 -24.34
C ASP A 163 20.08 26.76 -24.68
N GLY A 164 20.13 26.46 -25.96
CA GLY A 164 20.31 25.12 -26.50
C GLY A 164 19.67 24.96 -27.88
N SER A 165 19.73 26.03 -28.68
CA SER A 165 19.71 25.88 -30.12
C SER A 165 21.08 25.36 -30.57
N GLU A 166 21.05 24.32 -31.40
CA GLU A 166 22.10 23.86 -32.32
C GLU A 166 23.23 23.01 -31.71
N ASP A 167 23.08 21.69 -31.84
CA ASP A 167 24.17 20.77 -32.22
C ASP A 167 23.56 19.66 -33.08
N ASP A 168 23.47 19.96 -34.37
CA ASP A 168 23.32 18.96 -35.43
C ASP A 168 24.60 18.11 -35.53
N ALA A 169 24.43 16.83 -35.84
CA ALA A 169 25.43 15.92 -36.39
C ALA A 169 26.58 15.46 -35.46
N LEU A 170 26.34 14.38 -34.72
CA LEU A 170 27.36 13.33 -34.47
C LEU A 170 26.67 12.14 -33.81
N TRP A 171 26.10 11.24 -34.61
CA TRP A 171 26.07 9.77 -34.43
C TRP A 171 25.31 9.17 -35.62
N MET A 172 25.86 9.36 -36.82
CA MET A 172 25.61 8.41 -37.90
C MET A 172 26.38 7.13 -37.52
N ASP A 173 25.68 6.15 -36.97
CA ASP A 173 26.20 4.83 -36.67
C ASP A 173 26.50 4.13 -38.02
N PRO A 174 27.76 3.76 -38.36
CA PRO A 174 28.10 3.17 -39.65
C PRO A 174 27.56 1.75 -39.89
N ARG A 175 26.58 1.30 -39.11
CA ARG A 175 26.13 -0.10 -39.09
C ARG A 175 24.89 -0.39 -39.92
N ASP A 176 24.28 0.64 -40.51
CA ASP A 176 23.18 0.48 -41.46
C ASP A 176 23.66 0.72 -42.90
N ASN A 177 24.50 -0.18 -43.43
CA ASN A 177 24.49 -0.47 -44.86
C ASN A 177 25.06 -1.86 -45.20
N LYS A 178 24.25 -2.61 -45.95
CA LYS A 178 24.52 -3.80 -46.79
C LYS A 178 24.61 -5.18 -46.12
N SER A 179 23.49 -5.88 -46.30
CA SER A 179 23.40 -7.24 -46.87
C SER A 179 24.65 -7.75 -47.59
N ALA A 180 25.07 -8.97 -47.25
CA ALA A 180 25.13 -10.15 -48.13
C ALA A 180 26.29 -11.11 -47.77
N GLU A 181 25.97 -12.41 -47.82
CA GLU A 181 26.83 -13.60 -47.98
C GLU A 181 27.83 -14.01 -46.87
N GLY A 182 27.79 -15.31 -46.52
CA GLY A 182 29.00 -16.13 -46.54
C GLY A 182 29.56 -16.68 -45.23
N GLU A 183 29.17 -17.92 -44.94
CA GLU A 183 30.03 -19.05 -44.50
C GLU A 183 30.58 -19.16 -43.05
N LEU A 184 30.22 -20.31 -42.46
CA LEU A 184 30.82 -21.00 -41.31
C LEU A 184 32.32 -21.29 -41.55
N PRO A 185 33.08 -21.51 -40.47
CA PRO A 185 33.61 -22.86 -40.31
C PRO A 185 33.51 -23.42 -38.89
N GLU A 186 33.26 -24.73 -38.86
CA GLU A 186 33.54 -25.66 -37.77
C GLU A 186 35.03 -25.65 -37.41
N CYS A 187 35.35 -25.77 -36.11
CA CYS A 187 36.57 -26.41 -35.64
C CYS A 187 36.23 -27.23 -34.37
N GLU A 188 36.06 -28.53 -34.60
CA GLU A 188 36.44 -29.71 -33.80
C GLU A 188 37.25 -29.43 -32.51
N GLU A 189 36.80 -29.94 -31.37
CA GLU A 189 37.28 -31.18 -30.72
C GLU A 189 38.79 -31.17 -30.40
N ASP A 190 39.11 -31.02 -29.11
CA ASP A 190 39.88 -32.00 -28.32
C ASP A 190 40.09 -31.42 -26.90
N ASN A 191 39.50 -32.01 -25.85
CA ASN A 191 40.05 -33.12 -25.06
C ASN A 191 41.30 -32.63 -24.28
N ASP A 192 41.44 -32.72 -22.95
CA ASP A 192 40.98 -33.73 -22.01
C ASP A 192 41.41 -33.32 -20.57
N LEU A 193 40.90 -34.06 -19.58
CA LEU A 193 41.50 -34.31 -18.24
C LEU A 193 41.41 -33.24 -17.12
N TYR A 194 40.58 -33.50 -16.09
CA TYR A 194 41.04 -34.03 -14.78
C TYR A 194 39.87 -34.28 -13.78
N TYR A 195 39.53 -35.57 -13.60
CA TYR A 195 38.97 -36.28 -12.43
C TYR A 195 39.67 -37.65 -12.56
N LEU A 196 40.51 -38.18 -11.67
CA LEU A 196 40.43 -38.70 -10.28
C LEU A 196 41.88 -39.13 -9.93
N ASP A 197 42.36 -39.15 -8.69
CA ASP A 197 41.97 -40.03 -7.57
C ASP A 197 41.97 -39.31 -6.21
#